data_AF-A0A6B0WAG1-F1
#
_entry.id   AF-A0A6B0WAG1-F1
#
_cell.length_a   1.000
_cell.length_b   1.000
_cell.length_c   1.000
_cell.angle_alpha   90.00
_cell.angle_beta   90.00
_cell.angle_gamma   90.00
#
_symmetry.space_group_name_H-M   'P 1'
#
loop_
_entity.id
_entity.type
_entity.pdbx_description
1 polymer ?
#
loop_
_entity_poly.entity_id
_entity_poly.type
_entity_poly.pdbx_seq_one_letter_code
_entity_poly.pdbx_strand_id
1 'polypeptide(L)'
;LTSRIHEEASSNGETFYLDPETGLAVFTEFGLRQRGSCCWSGCRHCPYEVERGDGGEGGPSVEPPLWLTPLRPGPEPVDVLFWSGGKDSFLAYRALLREGARPAVLLTTFDAASRTIAHQELRVELVVRQAEHLHVPLLGVPLHPGLAYEARIAEAVTSIPAIARFVFGDLHLEHIREWRTGTFRELAETCGASLHFPIWQVPYEVLMADLEASGVLCEVSAVTDAALGALVPGQRFDREAMSRLPDGVDRFGENGEFHTLAKVWAGDD
;
A
#
# COMPACT_ATOMS: atom_id res chain seq x y z
N LEU A 1 -20.40 -4.42 28.34
CA LEU A 1 -20.84 -5.81 28.07
C LEU A 1 -19.80 -6.57 27.26
N THR A 2 -19.36 -5.98 26.15
CA THR A 2 -18.36 -6.49 25.20
C THR A 2 -17.01 -6.92 25.81
N SER A 3 -16.46 -6.19 26.79
CA SER A 3 -15.20 -6.57 27.47
C SER A 3 -15.33 -7.90 28.22
N ARG A 4 -16.46 -8.13 28.89
CA ARG A 4 -16.66 -9.33 29.72
C ARG A 4 -16.81 -10.61 28.89
N ILE A 5 -17.55 -10.52 27.78
CA ILE A 5 -17.73 -11.64 26.84
C ILE A 5 -16.37 -11.98 26.18
N HIS A 6 -15.61 -10.94 25.84
CA HIS A 6 -14.25 -11.10 25.34
C HIS A 6 -13.32 -11.80 26.33
N GLU A 7 -13.30 -11.36 27.59
CA GLU A 7 -12.48 -11.95 28.66
C GLU A 7 -12.83 -13.43 28.86
N GLU A 8 -14.13 -13.75 28.92
CA GLU A 8 -14.63 -15.12 29.05
C GLU A 8 -14.21 -16.00 27.86
N ALA A 9 -14.51 -15.57 26.63
CA ALA A 9 -14.13 -16.29 25.41
C ALA A 9 -12.61 -16.48 25.29
N SER A 10 -11.82 -15.45 25.63
CA SER A 10 -10.36 -15.53 25.62
C SER A 10 -9.82 -16.52 26.65
N SER A 11 -10.40 -16.55 27.85
CA SER A 11 -10.01 -17.48 28.92
C SER A 11 -10.38 -18.93 28.61
N ASN A 12 -11.47 -19.14 27.85
CA ASN A 12 -11.89 -20.45 27.36
C ASN A 12 -11.09 -20.96 26.15
N GLY A 13 -10.15 -20.16 25.62
CA GLY A 13 -9.40 -20.51 24.42
C GLY A 13 -10.22 -20.43 23.13
N GLU A 14 -11.31 -19.67 23.12
CA GLU A 14 -12.11 -19.43 21.92
C GLU A 14 -11.43 -18.37 21.05
N THR A 15 -11.48 -18.53 19.73
CA THR A 15 -10.79 -17.61 18.79
C THR A 15 -11.63 -16.40 18.40
N PHE A 16 -12.95 -16.44 18.61
CA PHE A 16 -13.88 -15.35 18.42
C PHE A 16 -15.14 -15.55 19.28
N TYR A 17 -15.92 -14.49 19.47
CA TYR A 17 -17.28 -14.56 20.02
C TYR A 17 -18.25 -13.76 19.12
N LEU A 18 -19.55 -14.01 19.24
CA LEU A 18 -20.57 -13.21 18.55
C LEU A 18 -20.93 -11.99 19.40
N ASP A 19 -20.77 -10.81 18.83
CA ASP A 19 -21.16 -9.56 19.48
C ASP A 19 -22.69 -9.52 19.66
N PRO A 20 -23.21 -9.47 20.89
CA PRO A 20 -24.66 -9.51 21.12
C PRO A 20 -25.39 -8.27 20.59
N GLU A 21 -24.69 -7.16 20.36
CA GLU A 21 -25.29 -5.93 19.84
C GLU A 21 -25.34 -5.92 18.31
N THR A 22 -24.29 -6.41 17.65
CA THR A 22 -24.15 -6.30 16.18
C THR A 22 -24.31 -7.62 15.43
N GLY A 23 -24.26 -8.76 16.13
CA GLY A 23 -24.25 -10.10 15.54
C GLY A 23 -22.96 -10.48 14.83
N LEU A 24 -21.95 -9.60 14.80
CA LEU A 24 -20.68 -9.83 14.12
C LEU A 24 -19.77 -10.76 14.94
N ALA A 25 -19.00 -11.59 14.25
CA ALA A 25 -17.91 -12.35 14.86
C ALA A 25 -16.75 -11.40 15.22
N VAL A 26 -16.44 -11.29 16.51
CA VAL A 26 -15.34 -10.48 17.04
C VAL A 26 -14.24 -11.41 17.51
N PHE A 27 -13.06 -11.32 16.89
CA PHE A 27 -11.89 -12.10 17.30
C PHE A 27 -11.47 -11.76 18.73
N THR A 28 -11.13 -12.80 19.51
CA THR A 28 -10.57 -12.67 20.84
C THR A 28 -9.09 -12.32 20.77
N GLU A 29 -8.53 -11.84 21.89
CA GLU A 29 -7.11 -11.57 22.00
C GLU A 29 -6.33 -12.89 21.87
N PHE A 30 -6.82 -13.95 22.52
CA PHE A 30 -6.30 -15.31 22.39
C PHE A 30 -6.21 -15.77 20.92
N GLY A 31 -7.29 -15.60 20.15
CA GLY A 31 -7.34 -15.97 18.73
C GLY A 31 -6.38 -15.14 17.88
N LEU A 32 -6.23 -13.85 18.20
CA LEU A 32 -5.32 -12.96 17.48
C LEU A 32 -3.85 -13.22 17.81
N ARG A 33 -3.50 -13.54 19.07
CA ARG A 33 -2.13 -13.89 19.49
C ARG A 33 -1.58 -15.10 18.76
N GLN A 34 -2.45 -16.05 18.39
CA GLN A 34 -2.07 -17.23 17.61
C GLN A 34 -1.56 -16.91 16.20
N ARG A 35 -1.89 -15.72 15.65
CA ARG A 35 -1.45 -15.32 14.30
C ARG A 35 0.01 -14.88 14.25
N GLY A 36 0.64 -14.62 15.39
CA GLY A 36 2.02 -14.15 15.49
C GLY A 36 2.26 -12.69 15.06
N SER A 37 1.35 -12.04 14.32
CA SER A 37 1.48 -10.65 13.85
C SER A 37 0.13 -9.95 13.67
N CYS A 38 0.15 -8.61 13.69
CA CYS A 38 -1.02 -7.78 13.37
C CYS A 38 -1.29 -7.83 11.86
N CYS A 39 -2.51 -8.24 11.48
CA CYS A 39 -2.98 -8.19 10.09
C CYS A 39 -3.57 -6.83 9.69
N TRP A 40 -3.57 -5.83 10.58
CA TRP A 40 -4.04 -4.46 10.33
C TRP A 40 -5.54 -4.28 10.04
N SER A 41 -6.35 -5.33 10.14
CA SER A 41 -7.81 -5.30 9.92
C SER A 41 -8.65 -4.53 10.96
N GLY A 42 -8.02 -3.79 11.87
CA GLY A 42 -8.72 -2.99 12.88
C GLY A 42 -9.49 -3.80 13.92
N CYS A 43 -9.03 -5.01 14.26
CA CYS A 43 -9.72 -5.88 15.20
C CYS A 43 -9.91 -5.23 16.58
N ARG A 44 -11.09 -5.45 17.19
CA ARG A 44 -11.49 -4.83 18.46
C ARG A 44 -10.51 -5.13 19.61
N HIS A 45 -9.97 -6.36 19.65
CA HIS A 45 -9.13 -6.88 20.73
C HIS A 45 -7.73 -7.28 20.26
N CYS A 46 -7.15 -6.50 19.34
CA CYS A 46 -5.81 -6.80 18.82
C CYS A 46 -4.76 -6.75 19.94
N PRO A 47 -4.04 -7.86 20.24
CA PRO A 47 -2.99 -7.92 21.25
C PRO A 47 -1.70 -7.22 20.82
N TYR A 48 -1.57 -6.97 19.51
CA TYR A 48 -0.41 -6.32 18.93
C TYR A 48 -0.64 -4.82 19.06
N GLU A 49 0.14 -4.19 19.95
CA GLU A 49 0.15 -2.75 20.13
C GLU A 49 0.51 -2.08 18.80
N VAL A 50 -0.48 -1.41 18.20
CA VAL A 50 -0.24 -0.01 17.87
C VAL A 50 -0.39 0.71 19.19
N GLU A 51 0.56 1.51 19.64
CA GLU A 51 0.43 2.30 20.87
C GLU A 51 -0.88 3.09 20.85
N ARG A 52 -1.95 2.51 21.43
CA ARG A 52 -3.20 3.18 21.68
C ARG A 52 -2.97 3.92 22.98
N GLY A 53 -2.54 5.19 22.84
CA GLY A 53 -2.40 6.11 23.95
C GLY A 53 -3.61 6.02 24.89
N ASP A 54 -3.29 5.90 26.17
CA ASP A 54 -4.22 5.73 27.28
C ASP A 54 -5.34 6.77 27.24
N GLY A 55 -6.55 6.37 27.64
CA GLY A 55 -7.81 7.10 27.46
C GLY A 55 -7.93 8.40 28.25
N GLY A 56 -7.21 9.44 27.83
CA GLY A 56 -7.42 10.82 28.23
C GLY A 56 -8.33 11.55 27.24
N GLU A 57 -9.37 12.23 27.75
CA GLU A 57 -10.17 13.18 26.98
C GLU A 57 -9.25 14.25 26.34
N GLY A 58 -8.98 14.16 25.02
CA GLY A 58 -8.18 15.17 24.33
C GLY A 58 -7.70 14.79 22.92
N GLY A 59 -8.54 15.02 21.90
CA GLY A 59 -8.16 15.03 20.48
C GLY A 59 -7.85 13.66 19.84
N PRO A 60 -7.96 13.50 18.51
CA PRO A 60 -7.57 12.26 17.85
C PRO A 60 -6.06 12.04 17.99
N SER A 61 -5.67 10.89 18.55
CA SER A 61 -4.27 10.47 18.58
C SER A 61 -3.74 10.29 17.16
N VAL A 62 -2.65 10.98 16.84
CA VAL A 62 -1.94 10.83 15.57
C VAL A 62 -1.14 9.54 15.66
N GLU A 63 -1.49 8.54 14.85
CA GLU A 63 -0.77 7.28 14.77
C GLU A 63 0.59 7.51 14.11
N PRO A 64 1.72 6.98 14.63
CA PRO A 64 3.03 7.17 14.00
C PRO A 64 3.19 6.29 12.75
N PRO A 65 4.14 6.61 11.84
CA PRO A 65 4.57 5.69 10.80
C PRO A 65 5.10 4.38 11.40
N LEU A 66 4.89 3.29 10.69
CA LEU A 66 5.20 1.96 11.21
C LEU A 66 5.55 0.98 10.10
N TRP A 67 6.40 0.02 10.45
CA TRP A 67 6.70 -1.09 9.56
C TRP A 67 5.58 -2.13 9.62
N LEU A 68 4.90 -2.30 8.49
CA LEU A 68 3.73 -3.18 8.35
C LEU A 68 4.10 -4.65 8.13
N THR A 69 5.35 -4.92 7.72
CA THR A 69 5.94 -6.27 7.65
C THR A 69 6.97 -6.46 8.78
N PRO A 70 7.28 -7.70 9.20
CA PRO A 70 8.35 -7.94 10.19
C PRO A 70 9.76 -7.71 9.63
N LEU A 71 9.94 -7.78 8.30
CA LEU A 71 11.21 -7.53 7.65
C LEU A 71 11.63 -6.06 7.81
N ARG A 72 12.93 -5.82 7.98
CA ARG A 72 13.54 -4.49 8.09
C ARG A 72 14.73 -4.37 7.14
N PRO A 73 15.02 -3.18 6.60
CA PRO A 73 16.22 -2.97 5.79
C PRO A 73 17.48 -3.13 6.64
N GLY A 74 18.55 -3.62 6.02
CA GLY A 74 19.88 -3.60 6.59
C GLY A 74 20.53 -2.21 6.55
N PRO A 75 21.83 -2.09 6.87
CA PRO A 75 22.54 -0.81 6.84
C PRO A 75 22.89 -0.32 5.43
N GLU A 76 22.70 -1.16 4.40
CA GLU A 76 22.98 -0.78 3.01
C GLU A 76 21.96 0.24 2.49
N PRO A 77 22.38 1.22 1.66
CA PRO A 77 21.45 2.17 1.05
C PRO A 77 20.37 1.48 0.20
N VAL A 78 19.11 1.78 0.50
CA VAL A 78 17.94 1.17 -0.15
C VAL A 78 17.26 2.10 -1.15
N ASP A 79 16.49 1.51 -2.06
CA ASP A 79 15.48 2.24 -2.84
C ASP A 79 14.16 2.28 -2.08
N VAL A 80 13.64 3.47 -1.78
CA VAL A 80 12.32 3.66 -1.19
C VAL A 80 11.30 3.82 -2.32
N LEU A 81 10.59 2.75 -2.62
CA LEU A 81 9.58 2.72 -3.68
C LEU A 81 8.21 3.10 -3.13
N PHE A 82 7.64 4.19 -3.65
CA PHE A 82 6.26 4.56 -3.37
C PHE A 82 5.32 3.53 -3.99
N TRP A 83 4.62 2.83 -3.12
CA TRP A 83 3.89 1.61 -3.46
C TRP A 83 2.40 1.80 -3.22
N SER A 84 1.63 1.84 -4.31
CA SER A 84 0.17 1.94 -4.26
C SER A 84 -0.52 0.58 -4.26
N GLY A 85 0.21 -0.48 -4.64
CA GLY A 85 -0.31 -1.81 -4.87
C GLY A 85 -0.91 -2.03 -6.26
N GLY A 86 -0.92 -1.00 -7.11
CA GLY A 86 -1.35 -1.09 -8.50
C GLY A 86 -0.25 -1.45 -9.48
N LYS A 87 -0.65 -1.65 -10.74
CA LYS A 87 0.21 -2.08 -11.85
C LYS A 87 1.46 -1.20 -12.03
N ASP A 88 1.34 0.12 -11.86
CA ASP A 88 2.44 1.05 -12.16
C ASP A 88 3.55 0.96 -11.10
N SER A 89 3.17 0.90 -9.81
CA SER A 89 4.11 0.65 -8.72
C SER A 89 4.79 -0.73 -8.85
N PHE A 90 4.05 -1.75 -9.29
CA PHE A 90 4.59 -3.08 -9.55
C PHE A 90 5.57 -3.09 -10.73
N LEU A 91 5.25 -2.40 -11.82
CA LEU A 91 6.14 -2.25 -12.97
C LEU A 91 7.40 -1.46 -12.61
N ALA A 92 7.28 -0.43 -11.77
CA ALA A 92 8.41 0.32 -11.24
C ALA A 92 9.34 -0.59 -10.42
N TYR A 93 8.78 -1.44 -9.55
CA TYR A 93 9.56 -2.45 -8.82
C TYR A 93 10.29 -3.40 -9.75
N ARG A 94 9.62 -3.91 -10.79
CA ARG A 94 10.24 -4.79 -11.79
C ARG A 94 11.35 -4.10 -12.57
N ALA A 95 11.19 -2.82 -12.88
CA ALA A 95 12.23 -2.03 -13.52
C ALA A 95 13.46 -1.88 -12.62
N LEU A 96 13.29 -1.62 -11.32
CA LEU A 96 14.40 -1.60 -10.35
C LEU A 96 15.17 -2.92 -10.32
N LEU A 97 14.46 -4.07 -10.30
CA LEU A 97 15.10 -5.39 -10.33
C LEU A 97 16.00 -5.59 -11.55
N ARG A 98 15.68 -4.96 -12.69
CA ARG A 98 16.49 -5.03 -13.92
C ARG A 98 17.66 -4.07 -13.94
N GLU A 99 17.54 -2.91 -13.30
CA GLU A 99 18.63 -1.93 -13.17
C GLU A 99 19.78 -2.45 -12.28
N GLY A 100 19.47 -3.39 -11.39
CA GLY A 100 20.41 -4.03 -10.48
C GLY A 100 19.76 -4.24 -9.12
N ALA A 101 20.01 -5.39 -8.50
CA ALA A 101 19.38 -5.79 -7.25
C ALA A 101 19.91 -5.00 -6.03
N ARG A 102 19.61 -3.70 -5.95
CA ARG A 102 19.69 -2.95 -4.70
C ARG A 102 18.51 -3.37 -3.80
N PRO A 103 18.71 -3.47 -2.47
CA PRO A 103 17.59 -3.68 -1.56
C PRO A 103 16.55 -2.57 -1.71
N ALA A 104 15.27 -2.94 -1.70
CA ALA A 104 14.16 -2.00 -1.75
C ALA A 104 13.39 -1.99 -0.43
N VAL A 105 12.72 -0.88 -0.14
CA VAL A 105 11.68 -0.72 0.87
C VAL A 105 10.45 -0.18 0.17
N LEU A 106 9.30 -0.84 0.34
CA LEU A 106 8.02 -0.30 -0.10
C LEU A 106 7.54 0.74 0.92
N LEU A 107 7.05 1.88 0.44
CA LEU A 107 6.40 2.89 1.25
C LEU A 107 4.97 3.08 0.77
N THR A 108 3.99 2.90 1.66
CA THR A 108 2.58 3.15 1.35
C THR A 108 1.98 4.14 2.33
N THR A 109 1.11 5.02 1.83
CA THR A 109 0.31 5.92 2.65
C THR A 109 -1.14 5.46 2.68
N PHE A 110 -1.80 5.54 3.83
CA PHE A 110 -3.21 5.16 3.98
C PHE A 110 -3.94 6.09 4.93
N ASP A 111 -5.25 6.25 4.74
CA ASP A 111 -6.08 7.00 5.67
C ASP A 111 -6.14 6.29 7.03
N ALA A 112 -5.78 6.98 8.10
CA ALA A 112 -5.64 6.38 9.43
C ALA A 112 -6.95 5.81 9.99
N ALA A 113 -8.09 6.40 9.61
CA ALA A 113 -9.40 6.00 10.11
C ALA A 113 -9.93 4.75 9.39
N SER A 114 -9.90 4.75 8.06
CA SER A 114 -10.45 3.67 7.21
C SER A 114 -9.46 2.56 6.92
N ARG A 115 -8.15 2.80 7.09
CA ARG A 115 -7.05 1.92 6.65
C ARG A 115 -7.04 1.67 5.14
N THR A 116 -7.62 2.59 4.37
CA THR A 116 -7.69 2.54 2.92
C THR A 116 -6.56 3.36 2.32
N ILE A 117 -5.92 2.84 1.27
CA ILE A 117 -4.93 3.53 0.49
C ILE A 117 -5.63 4.63 -0.29
N ALA A 118 -5.21 5.87 -0.06
CA ALA A 118 -5.78 7.04 -0.72
C ALA A 118 -5.73 6.84 -2.25
N HIS A 119 -6.82 7.22 -2.92
CA HIS A 119 -7.01 7.13 -4.37
C HIS A 119 -7.15 5.72 -4.97
N GLN A 120 -6.74 4.63 -4.32
CA GLN A 120 -6.86 3.27 -4.89
C GLN A 120 -8.10 2.50 -4.39
N GLU A 121 -8.72 2.96 -3.29
CA GLU A 121 -9.81 2.27 -2.58
C GLU A 121 -9.44 0.85 -2.09
N LEU A 122 -8.15 0.52 -2.09
CA LEU A 122 -7.61 -0.74 -1.60
C LEU A 122 -7.37 -0.65 -0.12
N ARG A 123 -7.71 -1.70 0.61
CA ARG A 123 -7.34 -1.78 2.02
C ARG A 123 -5.84 -2.09 2.18
N VAL A 124 -5.23 -1.52 3.22
CA VAL A 124 -3.78 -1.67 3.49
C VAL A 124 -3.33 -3.13 3.59
N GLU A 125 -4.21 -4.05 4.01
CA GLU A 125 -3.88 -5.48 4.17
C GLU A 125 -3.53 -6.15 2.84
N LEU A 126 -4.10 -5.68 1.72
CA LEU A 126 -3.73 -6.19 0.39
C LEU A 126 -2.29 -5.83 0.05
N VAL A 127 -1.86 -4.62 0.39
CA VAL A 127 -0.47 -4.19 0.18
C VAL A 127 0.50 -4.88 1.14
N VAL A 128 0.08 -5.15 2.38
CA VAL A 128 0.86 -6.02 3.28
C VAL A 128 1.08 -7.39 2.66
N ARG A 129 0.02 -8.02 2.13
CA ARG A 129 0.12 -9.32 1.43
C ARG A 129 1.08 -9.25 0.24
N GLN A 130 1.06 -8.17 -0.53
CA GLN A 130 2.02 -7.98 -1.63
C GLN A 130 3.46 -7.93 -1.12
N ALA A 131 3.73 -7.13 -0.10
CA ALA A 131 5.06 -6.98 0.47
C ALA A 131 5.61 -8.28 1.05
N GLU A 132 4.77 -9.05 1.76
CA GLU A 132 5.13 -10.36 2.29
C GLU A 132 5.46 -11.35 1.17
N HIS A 133 4.64 -11.41 0.11
CA HIS A 133 4.85 -12.30 -1.02
C HIS A 133 6.11 -11.95 -1.83
N LEU A 134 6.38 -10.65 -1.99
CA LEU A 134 7.59 -10.17 -2.67
C LEU A 134 8.84 -10.25 -1.78
N HIS A 135 8.69 -10.57 -0.50
CA HIS A 135 9.76 -10.53 0.50
C HIS A 135 10.47 -9.16 0.57
N VAL A 136 9.69 -8.07 0.48
CA VAL A 136 10.19 -6.69 0.55
C VAL A 136 9.65 -6.02 1.81
N PRO A 137 10.47 -5.30 2.61
CA PRO A 137 9.98 -4.54 3.75
C PRO A 137 8.93 -3.51 3.33
N LEU A 138 7.86 -3.35 4.11
CA LEU A 138 6.83 -2.34 3.91
C LEU A 138 6.77 -1.37 5.08
N LEU A 139 6.95 -0.09 4.78
CA LEU A 139 6.75 1.04 5.67
C LEU A 139 5.39 1.68 5.37
N GLY A 140 4.49 1.65 6.36
CA GLY A 140 3.18 2.28 6.32
C GLY A 140 3.21 3.67 6.95
N VAL A 141 2.52 4.61 6.29
CA VAL A 141 2.37 5.99 6.78
C VAL A 141 0.89 6.32 6.92
N PRO A 142 0.34 6.30 8.14
CA PRO A 142 -1.02 6.75 8.40
C PRO A 142 -1.13 8.27 8.19
N LEU A 143 -2.09 8.66 7.36
CA LEU A 143 -2.45 10.03 7.07
C LEU A 143 -3.66 10.43 7.91
N HIS A 144 -3.57 11.61 8.54
CA HIS A 144 -4.64 12.20 9.33
C HIS A 144 -5.06 13.54 8.71
N PRO A 145 -6.35 13.90 8.77
CA PRO A 145 -6.81 15.21 8.34
C PRO A 145 -6.03 16.35 9.01
N GLY A 146 -5.62 17.34 8.22
CA GLY A 146 -4.89 18.52 8.71
C GLY A 146 -3.39 18.34 8.90
N LEU A 147 -2.84 17.13 8.74
CA LEU A 147 -1.39 16.91 8.72
C LEU A 147 -0.86 16.92 7.28
N ALA A 148 0.29 17.57 7.08
CA ALA A 148 0.95 17.64 5.78
C ALA A 148 1.49 16.26 5.38
N TYR A 149 1.10 15.78 4.20
CA TYR A 149 1.55 14.51 3.62
C TYR A 149 3.07 14.35 3.68
N GLU A 150 3.79 15.40 3.31
CA GLU A 150 5.24 15.43 3.14
C GLU A 150 5.95 15.29 4.48
N ALA A 151 5.44 15.95 5.53
CA ALA A 151 5.95 15.83 6.89
C ALA A 151 5.80 14.40 7.43
N ARG A 152 4.69 13.73 7.10
CA ARG A 152 4.43 12.34 7.49
C ARG A 152 5.36 11.36 6.80
N ILE A 153 5.66 11.59 5.52
CA ILE A 153 6.69 10.81 4.82
C ILE A 153 8.07 11.07 5.43
N ALA A 154 8.43 12.33 5.65
CA ALA A 154 9.73 12.72 6.22
C ALA A 154 9.97 12.06 7.58
N GLU A 155 8.95 12.02 8.45
CA GLU A 155 8.99 11.28 9.72
C GLU A 155 9.20 9.79 9.52
N ALA A 156 8.46 9.16 8.59
CA ALA A 156 8.52 7.72 8.35
C ALA A 156 9.92 7.25 7.93
N VAL A 157 10.53 7.99 7.00
CA VAL A 157 11.80 7.60 6.38
C VAL A 157 12.99 7.74 7.34
N THR A 158 12.84 8.43 8.48
CA THR A 158 13.87 8.46 9.53
C THR A 158 14.18 7.08 10.11
N SER A 159 13.25 6.14 10.01
CA SER A 159 13.44 4.76 10.45
C SER A 159 14.23 3.89 9.45
N ILE A 160 14.58 4.43 8.28
CA ILE A 160 15.36 3.75 7.26
C ILE A 160 16.83 4.17 7.41
N PRO A 161 17.77 3.23 7.66
CA PRO A 161 19.17 3.58 7.98
C PRO A 161 19.90 4.38 6.90
N ALA A 162 19.66 4.05 5.63
CA ALA A 162 20.29 4.70 4.49
C ALA A 162 19.39 4.61 3.27
N ILE A 163 19.19 5.73 2.57
CA ILE A 163 18.34 5.83 1.39
C ILE A 163 19.21 6.25 0.20
N ALA A 164 19.18 5.47 -0.87
CA ALA A 164 19.83 5.81 -2.13
C ALA A 164 18.89 6.60 -3.04
N ARG A 165 17.64 6.15 -3.17
CA ARG A 165 16.66 6.73 -4.10
C ARG A 165 15.25 6.72 -3.51
N PHE A 166 14.51 7.79 -3.77
CA PHE A 166 13.05 7.80 -3.70
C PHE A 166 12.50 7.49 -5.09
N VAL A 167 11.74 6.41 -5.21
CA VAL A 167 11.32 5.85 -6.49
C VAL A 167 9.82 5.99 -6.67
N PHE A 168 9.39 6.49 -7.83
CA PHE A 168 7.98 6.67 -8.17
C PHE A 168 7.62 5.92 -9.46
N GLY A 169 6.41 5.36 -9.48
CA GLY A 169 5.85 4.65 -10.64
C GLY A 169 5.08 5.55 -11.61
N ASP A 170 5.41 6.83 -11.71
CA ASP A 170 4.73 7.76 -12.63
C ASP A 170 5.15 7.47 -14.08
N LEU A 171 4.20 7.50 -15.03
CA LEU A 171 4.49 7.10 -16.42
C LEU A 171 4.84 8.28 -17.31
N HIS A 172 4.00 9.32 -17.41
CA HIS A 172 4.25 10.41 -18.38
C HIS A 172 3.66 11.79 -18.03
N LEU A 173 2.81 11.90 -17.02
CA LEU A 173 2.16 13.17 -16.66
C LEU A 173 3.16 14.16 -16.04
N GLU A 174 3.64 15.12 -16.85
CA GLU A 174 4.72 16.04 -16.45
C GLU A 174 4.39 16.80 -15.16
N HIS A 175 3.15 17.27 -15.01
CA HIS A 175 2.72 18.00 -13.81
C HIS A 175 2.81 17.16 -12.53
N ILE A 176 2.60 15.84 -12.59
CA ILE A 176 2.76 14.94 -11.45
C ILE A 176 4.24 14.80 -11.11
N ARG A 177 5.10 14.62 -12.12
CA ARG A 177 6.55 14.53 -11.92
C ARG A 177 7.15 15.83 -11.37
N GLU A 178 6.68 16.98 -11.85
CA GLU A 178 7.06 18.29 -11.33
C GLU A 178 6.66 18.44 -9.87
N TRP A 179 5.43 18.04 -9.52
CA TRP A 179 4.96 18.01 -8.14
C TRP A 179 5.82 17.09 -7.27
N ARG A 180 6.08 15.84 -7.68
CA ARG A 180 6.97 14.91 -6.98
C ARG A 180 8.35 15.51 -6.75
N THR A 181 8.91 16.13 -7.80
CA THR A 181 10.24 16.74 -7.76
C THR A 181 10.26 17.96 -6.85
N GLY A 182 9.21 18.78 -6.82
CA GLY A 182 9.10 19.91 -5.90
C GLY A 182 8.97 19.47 -4.45
N THR A 183 8.06 18.52 -4.19
CA THR A 183 7.72 18.01 -2.85
C THR A 183 8.88 17.25 -2.19
N PHE A 184 9.59 16.39 -2.94
CA PHE A 184 10.56 15.46 -2.35
C PHE A 184 12.02 15.90 -2.47
N ARG A 185 12.32 17.02 -3.14
CA ARG A 185 13.70 17.48 -3.35
C ARG A 185 14.46 17.70 -2.04
N GLU A 186 13.90 18.51 -1.13
CA GLU A 186 14.56 18.84 0.13
C GLU A 186 14.77 17.60 1.01
N LEU A 187 13.79 16.70 1.05
CA LEU A 187 13.90 15.43 1.76
C LEU A 187 15.01 14.55 1.14
N ALA A 188 15.05 14.43 -0.19
CA ALA A 188 16.09 13.68 -0.89
C ALA A 188 17.49 14.24 -0.60
N GLU A 189 17.67 15.56 -0.67
CA GLU A 189 18.92 16.23 -0.34
C GLU A 189 19.34 15.97 1.12
N THR A 190 18.40 16.04 2.06
CA THR A 190 18.63 15.77 3.49
C THR A 190 19.07 14.32 3.74
N CYS A 191 18.51 13.37 3.00
CA CYS A 191 18.86 11.95 3.09
C CYS A 191 20.11 11.56 2.29
N GLY A 192 20.69 12.48 1.48
CA GLY A 192 21.75 12.13 0.52
C GLY A 192 21.27 11.21 -0.60
N ALA A 193 19.96 11.26 -0.91
CA ALA A 193 19.30 10.42 -1.89
C ALA A 193 19.00 11.19 -3.19
N SER A 194 18.57 10.46 -4.22
CA SER A 194 18.08 11.02 -5.49
C SER A 194 16.62 10.64 -5.75
N LEU A 195 15.94 11.37 -6.64
CA LEU A 195 14.61 10.99 -7.13
C LEU A 195 14.77 10.13 -8.38
N HIS A 196 14.01 9.03 -8.49
CA HIS A 196 14.11 8.09 -9.60
C HIS A 196 12.73 7.71 -10.15
N PHE A 197 12.62 7.68 -11.48
CA PHE A 197 11.38 7.39 -12.20
C PHE A 197 11.66 6.31 -13.26
N PRO A 198 11.74 5.03 -12.85
CA PRO A 198 12.30 3.96 -13.69
C PRO A 198 11.42 3.60 -14.90
N ILE A 199 10.16 4.03 -14.90
CA ILE A 199 9.19 3.76 -15.97
C ILE A 199 8.70 5.04 -16.66
N TRP A 200 9.38 6.17 -16.44
CA TRP A 200 9.04 7.44 -17.07
C TRP A 200 9.25 7.41 -18.59
N GLN A 201 8.23 7.81 -19.33
CA GLN A 201 8.20 7.84 -20.80
C GLN A 201 8.52 6.48 -21.45
N VAL A 202 8.32 5.37 -20.71
CA VAL A 202 8.41 4.03 -21.26
C VAL A 202 7.13 3.73 -22.05
N PRO A 203 7.23 3.30 -23.32
CA PRO A 203 6.04 3.02 -24.12
C PRO A 203 5.14 1.96 -23.47
N TYR A 204 3.82 2.16 -23.56
CA TYR A 204 2.82 1.25 -23.00
C TYR A 204 2.94 -0.17 -23.50
N GLU A 205 3.34 -0.38 -24.75
CA GLU A 205 3.58 -1.71 -25.30
C GLU A 205 4.70 -2.45 -24.57
N VAL A 206 5.73 -1.73 -24.11
CA VAL A 206 6.84 -2.28 -23.32
C VAL A 206 6.39 -2.58 -21.89
N LEU A 207 5.63 -1.67 -21.27
CA LEU A 207 5.06 -1.88 -19.94
C LEU A 207 4.08 -3.06 -19.91
N MET A 208 3.21 -3.17 -20.92
CA MET A 208 2.29 -4.31 -21.06
C MET A 208 3.04 -5.61 -21.29
N ALA A 209 4.07 -5.62 -22.14
CA ALA A 209 4.88 -6.81 -22.35
C ALA A 209 5.59 -7.26 -21.05
N ASP A 210 6.05 -6.30 -20.24
CA ASP A 210 6.63 -6.60 -18.93
C ASP A 210 5.59 -7.16 -17.94
N LEU A 211 4.41 -6.55 -17.90
CA LEU A 211 3.31 -7.02 -17.06
C LEU A 211 2.90 -8.44 -17.44
N GLU A 212 2.74 -8.73 -18.72
CA GLU A 212 2.44 -10.06 -19.24
C GLU A 212 3.55 -11.07 -18.90
N ALA A 213 4.82 -10.69 -19.11
CA ALA A 213 5.97 -11.53 -18.79
C ALA A 213 6.13 -11.80 -17.29
N SER A 214 5.56 -10.97 -16.43
CA SER A 214 5.57 -11.18 -14.98
C SER A 214 4.68 -12.35 -14.53
N GLY A 215 3.65 -12.69 -15.32
CA GLY A 215 2.61 -13.64 -14.92
C GLY A 215 1.66 -13.14 -13.83
N VAL A 216 1.84 -11.92 -13.30
CA VAL A 216 0.99 -11.33 -12.27
C VAL A 216 -0.35 -10.90 -12.85
N LEU A 217 -1.41 -11.24 -12.13
CA LEU A 217 -2.77 -10.80 -12.44
C LEU A 217 -2.96 -9.38 -11.92
N CYS A 218 -3.04 -8.40 -12.84
CA CYS A 218 -3.56 -7.08 -12.50
C CYS A 218 -5.08 -7.08 -12.67
N GLU A 219 -5.80 -6.82 -11.59
CA GLU A 219 -7.25 -6.73 -11.56
C GLU A 219 -7.67 -5.27 -11.52
N VAL A 220 -8.68 -4.88 -12.27
CA VAL A 220 -9.25 -3.53 -12.17
C VAL A 220 -9.95 -3.40 -10.82
N SER A 221 -9.50 -2.46 -9.98
CA SER A 221 -10.04 -2.28 -8.62
C SER A 221 -11.12 -1.20 -8.55
N ALA A 222 -11.00 -0.15 -9.35
CA ALA A 222 -11.97 0.93 -9.45
C ALA A 222 -12.00 1.50 -10.87
N VAL A 223 -13.15 2.04 -11.27
CA VAL A 223 -13.36 2.69 -12.56
C VAL A 223 -14.19 3.95 -12.36
N THR A 224 -13.88 4.99 -13.13
CA THR A 224 -14.71 6.21 -13.20
C THR A 224 -15.67 6.13 -14.37
N ASP A 225 -16.64 7.06 -14.43
CA ASP A 225 -17.62 7.16 -15.51
C ASP A 225 -16.98 7.20 -16.92
N ALA A 226 -15.78 7.76 -17.05
CA ALA A 226 -15.06 7.85 -18.33
C ALA A 226 -14.63 6.49 -18.89
N ALA A 227 -14.35 5.51 -18.03
CA ALA A 227 -13.98 4.15 -18.40
C ALA A 227 -15.12 3.13 -18.20
N LEU A 228 -16.25 3.59 -17.64
CA LEU A 228 -17.38 2.75 -17.28
C LEU A 228 -18.01 2.12 -18.53
N GLY A 229 -18.21 0.80 -18.49
CA GLY A 229 -18.75 0.01 -19.62
C GLY A 229 -17.68 -0.58 -20.54
N ALA A 230 -16.48 0.00 -20.57
CA ALA A 230 -15.31 -0.61 -21.21
C ALA A 230 -14.51 -1.48 -20.22
N LEU A 231 -14.42 -1.01 -18.96
CA LEU A 231 -13.83 -1.77 -17.87
C LEU A 231 -14.83 -2.07 -16.75
N VAL A 232 -14.62 -3.20 -16.07
CA VAL A 232 -15.44 -3.66 -14.94
C VAL A 232 -14.52 -4.00 -13.76
N PRO A 233 -14.80 -3.52 -12.53
CA PRO A 233 -14.07 -3.94 -11.34
C PRO A 233 -14.07 -5.47 -11.20
N GLY A 234 -12.94 -6.04 -10.82
CA GLY A 234 -12.75 -7.50 -10.73
C GLY A 234 -12.25 -8.15 -12.01
N GLN A 235 -12.29 -7.47 -13.16
CA GLN A 235 -11.75 -8.03 -14.39
C GLN A 235 -10.23 -7.91 -14.46
N ARG A 236 -9.59 -8.79 -15.23
CA ARG A 236 -8.18 -8.67 -15.58
C ARG A 236 -7.92 -7.44 -16.46
N PHE A 237 -6.89 -6.67 -16.11
CA PHE A 237 -6.30 -5.67 -17.00
C PHE A 237 -5.25 -6.35 -17.89
N ASP A 238 -5.54 -6.43 -19.19
CA ASP A 238 -4.68 -6.97 -20.23
C ASP A 238 -4.82 -6.13 -21.52
N ARG A 239 -4.18 -6.59 -22.62
CA ARG A 239 -4.25 -5.88 -23.92
C ARG A 239 -5.67 -5.79 -24.46
N GLU A 240 -6.50 -6.79 -24.20
CA GLU A 240 -7.90 -6.76 -24.64
C GLU A 240 -8.67 -5.70 -23.87
N ALA A 241 -8.56 -5.68 -22.55
CA ALA A 241 -9.15 -4.64 -21.70
C ALA A 241 -8.67 -3.24 -22.11
N MET A 242 -7.37 -3.07 -22.34
CA MET A 242 -6.77 -1.81 -22.81
C MET A 242 -7.34 -1.37 -24.17
N SER A 243 -7.56 -2.31 -25.10
CA SER A 243 -8.08 -2.01 -26.44
C SER A 243 -9.55 -1.59 -26.45
N ARG A 244 -10.33 -2.03 -25.46
CA ARG A 244 -11.77 -1.72 -25.33
C ARG A 244 -12.04 -0.30 -24.81
N LEU A 245 -11.02 0.37 -24.27
CA LEU A 245 -11.18 1.73 -23.77
C LEU A 245 -11.61 2.71 -24.88
N PRO A 246 -12.51 3.66 -24.58
CA PRO A 246 -12.94 4.68 -25.55
C PRO A 246 -11.78 5.57 -26.02
N ASP A 247 -11.97 6.24 -27.15
CA ASP A 247 -11.04 7.27 -27.60
C ASP A 247 -10.99 8.43 -26.59
N GLY A 248 -9.78 8.92 -26.31
CA GLY A 248 -9.55 10.00 -25.34
C GLY A 248 -9.38 9.55 -23.88
N VAL A 249 -9.62 8.27 -23.56
CA VAL A 249 -9.27 7.69 -22.26
C VAL A 249 -7.81 7.23 -22.29
N ASP A 250 -7.03 7.59 -21.28
CA ASP A 250 -5.66 7.10 -21.14
C ASP A 250 -5.67 5.56 -20.99
N ARG A 251 -4.86 4.90 -21.80
CA ARG A 251 -4.86 3.43 -21.90
C ARG A 251 -4.28 2.74 -20.68
N PHE A 252 -3.49 3.45 -19.86
CA PHE A 252 -3.03 2.99 -18.55
C PHE A 252 -3.76 3.68 -17.39
N GLY A 253 -4.71 4.58 -17.65
CA GLY A 253 -5.52 5.22 -16.61
C GLY A 253 -4.80 6.31 -15.82
N GLU A 254 -3.78 6.95 -16.42
CA GLU A 254 -2.96 7.95 -15.74
C GLU A 254 -3.74 9.18 -15.27
N ASN A 255 -4.90 9.51 -15.86
CA ASN A 255 -5.75 10.63 -15.40
C ASN A 255 -6.79 10.20 -14.36
N GLY A 256 -6.63 9.01 -13.78
CA GLY A 256 -7.53 8.46 -12.76
C GLY A 256 -8.75 7.76 -13.35
N GLU A 257 -8.73 7.39 -14.64
CA GLU A 257 -9.87 6.73 -15.29
C GLU A 257 -10.19 5.37 -14.65
N PHE A 258 -9.16 4.66 -14.20
CA PHE A 258 -9.28 3.41 -13.46
C PHE A 258 -8.05 3.14 -12.57
N HIS A 259 -8.24 2.25 -11.61
CA HIS A 259 -7.20 1.75 -10.72
C HIS A 259 -7.07 0.23 -10.84
N THR A 260 -5.92 -0.29 -10.41
CA THR A 260 -5.66 -1.73 -10.46
C THR A 260 -5.08 -2.24 -9.15
N LEU A 261 -5.26 -3.53 -8.91
CA LEU A 261 -4.56 -4.30 -7.90
C LEU A 261 -3.66 -5.31 -8.59
N ALA A 262 -2.35 -5.24 -8.35
CA ALA A 262 -1.41 -6.27 -8.76
C ALA A 262 -1.46 -7.46 -7.79
N LYS A 263 -2.15 -8.55 -8.13
CA LYS A 263 -2.20 -9.78 -7.33
C LYS A 263 -0.91 -10.56 -7.53
N VAL A 264 0.14 -10.14 -6.82
CA VAL A 264 1.50 -10.69 -6.95
C VAL A 264 1.63 -12.12 -6.43
N TRP A 265 0.64 -12.59 -5.66
CA TRP A 265 0.55 -13.98 -5.22
C TRP A 265 -0.09 -14.86 -6.30
N ALA A 266 0.56 -15.99 -6.61
CA ALA A 266 0.04 -16.96 -7.57
C ALA A 266 -0.90 -17.97 -6.90
N GLY A 267 -2.11 -18.19 -7.47
CA GLY A 267 -2.88 -19.43 -7.29
C GLY A 267 -3.46 -19.74 -5.90
N ASP A 268 -3.64 -18.74 -5.03
CA ASP A 268 -4.23 -18.91 -3.69
C ASP A 268 -5.77 -18.73 -3.64
N ASP A 269 -6.44 -18.61 -4.79
CA ASP A 269 -7.91 -18.59 -4.89
C ASP A 269 -8.43 -19.94 -5.43
#